data_AF-A0A1F4F9T7-F1
#
_entry.id   AF-A0A1F4F9T7-F1
#
_cell.length_a   1.000
_cell.length_b   1.000
_cell.length_c   1.000
_cell.angle_alpha   90.00
_cell.angle_beta   90.00
_cell.angle_gamma   90.00
#
_symmetry.space_group_name_H-M   'P 1'
#
loop_
_entity.id
_entity.type
_entity.pdbx_description
1 polymer ?
#
loop_
_entity_poly.entity_id
_entity_poly.type
_entity_poly.pdbx_seq_one_letter_code
_entity_poly.pdbx_strand_id
1 'polypeptide(L)'
;MALRHAAAALFLVLALPGGALACSCADVSRASAASLKLRFSSAERIVHARVTGVPSPQEALIEVIESFKGSGATLNAMPGSDATCGFRFAPGEEFVYFVFNGVVNLCGRAPPRAELLERLRALRVPETLACEGIARPPRPPGLARSTEEDVRYEPLRGYEAELALGTGHVRPANEEDRDDWIRRLVLPVFVSPEGGLKLWLAPGSVSPEAQIETGYETTSLIVLQARADGWLLLRYGDPQARDVGWVHSCHLATATPRLQYEPWEKLFASSEISPLFFRAWVPHVLRESASASAPVIARIPADPNRYGMQPLEFRGDWARVRVSVPSRYCADPQPGSAVHEGWIRWRSRERGPWVWYYTRGC
;
A
#
# COMPACT_ATOMS: atom_id res chain seq x y z
N MET A 1 -12.59 65.00 52.86
CA MET A 1 -12.31 64.05 53.95
C MET A 1 -13.27 62.87 53.82
N ALA A 2 -12.87 61.83 53.10
CA ALA A 2 -13.56 60.53 53.04
C ALA A 2 -12.58 59.50 52.43
N LEU A 3 -12.00 58.66 53.28
CA LEU A 3 -11.14 57.54 52.90
C LEU A 3 -11.99 56.45 52.22
N ARG A 4 -11.56 55.95 51.06
CA ARG A 4 -12.02 54.68 50.49
C ARG A 4 -10.89 53.65 50.64
N HIS A 5 -11.16 52.58 51.37
CA HIS A 5 -10.29 51.42 51.51
C HIS A 5 -10.29 50.59 50.23
N ALA A 6 -9.10 50.34 49.66
CA ALA A 6 -8.88 49.34 48.62
C ALA A 6 -8.37 48.07 49.28
N ALA A 7 -9.16 47.00 49.23
CA ALA A 7 -8.73 45.65 49.59
C ALA A 7 -8.13 44.98 48.34
N ALA A 8 -6.82 44.71 48.39
CA ALA A 8 -6.12 43.93 47.38
C ALA A 8 -6.24 42.44 47.72
N ALA A 9 -6.96 41.68 46.90
CA ALA A 9 -7.00 40.22 46.96
C ALA A 9 -5.83 39.65 46.16
N LEU A 10 -4.87 39.02 46.86
CA LEU A 10 -3.73 38.33 46.29
C LEU A 10 -4.16 36.90 45.88
N PHE A 11 -4.40 36.66 44.59
CA PHE A 11 -4.63 35.32 44.05
C PHE A 11 -3.28 34.63 43.82
N LEU A 12 -2.93 33.68 44.70
CA LEU A 12 -1.77 32.80 44.55
C LEU A 12 -2.16 31.64 43.62
N VAL A 13 -1.79 31.71 42.34
CA VAL A 13 -1.94 30.59 41.39
C VAL A 13 -0.80 29.60 41.62
N LEU A 14 -1.10 28.47 42.27
CA LEU A 14 -0.22 27.31 42.35
C LEU A 14 -0.10 26.66 40.96
N ALA A 15 0.96 27.01 40.22
CA ALA A 15 1.38 26.28 39.04
C ALA A 15 1.94 24.91 39.47
N LEU A 16 1.14 23.86 39.35
CA LEU A 16 1.63 22.49 39.40
C LEU A 16 2.51 22.25 38.16
N PRO A 17 3.78 21.85 38.29
CA PRO A 17 4.57 21.44 37.14
C PRO A 17 3.91 20.19 36.55
N GLY A 18 3.47 20.28 35.29
CA GLY A 18 3.03 19.13 34.52
C GLY A 18 4.12 18.07 34.55
N GLY A 19 3.81 16.91 35.13
CA GLY A 19 4.77 15.83 35.30
C GLY A 19 5.33 15.42 33.94
N ALA A 20 6.64 15.56 33.78
CA ALA A 20 7.36 14.91 32.69
C ALA A 20 7.16 13.40 32.86
N LEU A 21 6.33 12.79 32.01
CA LEU A 21 6.23 11.34 31.89
C LEU A 21 7.58 10.85 31.37
N ALA A 22 8.47 10.48 32.29
CA ALA A 22 9.76 9.88 31.94
C ALA A 22 9.51 8.60 31.14
N CYS A 23 10.25 8.42 30.04
CA CYS A 23 10.21 7.22 29.23
C CYS A 23 10.40 5.97 30.11
N SER A 24 9.36 5.15 30.24
CA SER A 24 9.42 3.88 30.96
C SER A 24 9.26 2.73 29.97
N CYS A 25 10.37 2.13 29.57
CA CYS A 25 10.37 0.98 28.68
C CYS A 25 10.41 -0.32 29.51
N ALA A 26 9.42 -1.18 29.33
CA ALA A 26 9.58 -2.58 29.72
C ALA A 26 10.63 -3.24 28.82
N ASP A 27 11.63 -3.90 29.41
CA ASP A 27 12.66 -4.66 28.67
C ASP A 27 11.99 -5.69 27.77
N VAL A 28 12.09 -5.49 26.45
CA VAL A 28 11.47 -6.35 25.44
C VAL A 28 11.99 -7.78 25.53
N SER A 29 13.25 -7.95 25.93
CA SER A 29 13.82 -9.29 26.09
C SER A 29 13.14 -10.09 27.22
N ARG A 30 12.49 -9.40 28.17
CA ARG A 30 11.70 -10.00 29.26
C ARG A 30 10.19 -9.85 29.07
N ALA A 31 9.74 -9.37 27.91
CA ALA A 31 8.32 -9.23 27.63
C ALA A 31 7.63 -10.59 27.73
N SER A 32 6.37 -10.60 28.20
CA SER A 32 5.54 -11.81 28.17
C SER A 32 5.34 -12.31 26.73
N ALA A 33 4.95 -13.58 26.54
CA ALA A 33 4.66 -14.11 25.21
C ALA A 33 3.59 -13.29 24.46
N ALA A 34 2.51 -12.89 25.16
CA ALA A 34 1.45 -12.06 24.59
C ALA A 34 1.95 -10.66 24.20
N SER A 35 2.74 -10.02 25.07
CA SER A 35 3.31 -8.69 24.79
C SER A 35 4.30 -8.72 23.63
N LEU A 36 5.14 -9.76 23.55
CA LEU A 36 6.07 -9.92 22.44
C LEU A 36 5.33 -10.18 21.12
N LYS A 37 4.26 -11.00 21.13
CA LYS A 37 3.41 -11.23 19.95
C LYS A 37 2.75 -9.95 19.46
N LEU A 38 2.22 -9.13 20.39
CA LEU A 38 1.63 -7.83 20.05
C LEU A 38 2.67 -6.88 19.42
N ARG A 39 3.86 -6.76 20.03
CA ARG A 39 4.97 -5.97 19.46
C ARG A 39 5.39 -6.51 18.09
N PHE A 40 5.45 -7.82 17.93
CA PHE A 40 5.78 -8.46 16.66
C PHE A 40 4.76 -8.13 15.57
N SER A 41 3.46 -8.17 15.90
CA SER A 41 2.41 -7.79 14.96
C SER A 41 2.44 -6.30 14.60
N SER A 42 2.72 -5.43 15.56
CA SER A 42 2.68 -3.98 15.38
C SER A 42 3.95 -3.37 14.77
N ALA A 43 5.11 -4.00 14.92
CA ALA A 43 6.35 -3.50 14.32
C ALA A 43 6.32 -3.70 12.81
N GLU A 44 6.71 -2.71 12.03
CA GLU A 44 6.84 -2.82 10.57
C GLU A 44 8.04 -3.70 10.22
N ARG A 45 9.13 -3.55 10.99
CA ARG A 45 10.38 -4.27 10.80
C ARG A 45 10.99 -4.68 12.14
N ILE A 46 11.55 -5.89 12.17
CA ILE A 46 12.24 -6.47 13.33
C ILE A 46 13.51 -7.15 12.82
N VAL A 47 14.67 -6.58 13.13
CA VAL A 47 15.97 -7.06 12.65
C VAL A 47 16.96 -7.17 13.79
N HIS A 48 17.73 -8.25 13.81
CA HIS A 48 19.00 -8.34 14.53
C HIS A 48 20.08 -7.80 13.60
N ALA A 49 20.71 -6.70 13.98
CA ALA A 49 21.61 -5.97 13.12
C ALA A 49 22.75 -5.33 13.90
N ARG A 50 23.85 -5.07 13.19
CA ARG A 50 24.98 -4.27 13.67
C ARG A 50 25.01 -2.93 12.95
N VAL A 51 25.20 -1.84 13.69
CA VAL A 51 25.37 -0.50 13.10
C VAL A 51 26.76 -0.39 12.49
N THR A 52 26.85 -0.17 11.18
CA THR A 52 28.12 -0.02 10.45
C THR A 52 28.52 1.44 10.28
N GLY A 53 27.55 2.37 10.31
CA GLY A 53 27.81 3.80 10.22
C GLY A 53 26.63 4.63 10.70
N VAL A 54 26.88 5.89 11.08
CA VAL A 54 25.86 6.82 11.58
C VAL A 54 26.00 8.13 10.78
N PRO A 55 25.42 8.22 9.57
CA PRO A 55 25.54 9.41 8.70
C PRO A 55 24.94 10.68 9.32
N SER A 56 23.94 10.54 10.20
CA SER A 56 23.35 11.65 10.94
C SER A 56 22.95 11.20 12.35
N PRO A 57 22.67 12.12 13.29
CA PRO A 57 22.26 11.74 14.65
C PRO A 57 20.98 10.89 14.71
N GLN A 58 20.17 10.91 13.65
CA GLN A 58 18.91 10.20 13.55
C GLN A 58 18.97 9.02 12.57
N GLU A 59 20.04 8.82 11.83
CA GLU A 59 20.11 7.78 10.80
C GLU A 59 21.33 6.89 11.01
N ALA A 60 21.13 5.58 10.89
CA ALA A 60 22.19 4.59 10.93
C ALA A 60 22.14 3.65 9.72
N LEU A 61 23.32 3.35 9.18
CA LEU A 61 23.56 2.24 8.26
C LEU A 61 23.75 0.96 9.07
N ILE A 62 23.13 -0.13 8.64
CA ILE A 62 23.16 -1.41 9.34
C ILE A 62 23.59 -2.57 8.45
N GLU A 63 24.31 -3.52 9.05
CA GLU A 63 24.48 -4.88 8.55
C GLU A 63 23.44 -5.76 9.26
N VAL A 64 22.50 -6.33 8.49
CA VAL A 64 21.47 -7.22 9.03
C VAL A 64 22.07 -8.61 9.22
N ILE A 65 22.13 -9.07 10.47
CA ILE A 65 22.57 -10.42 10.85
C ILE A 65 21.42 -11.42 10.65
N GLU A 66 20.22 -11.06 11.12
CA GLU A 66 19.01 -11.85 10.93
C GLU A 66 17.79 -10.92 10.82
N SER A 67 16.88 -11.21 9.90
CA SER A 67 15.57 -10.53 9.85
C SER A 67 14.47 -11.45 10.34
N PHE A 68 13.67 -10.94 11.28
CA PHE A 68 12.47 -11.62 11.78
C PHE A 68 11.19 -11.09 11.11
N LYS A 69 11.21 -9.83 10.66
CA LYS A 69 10.11 -9.16 9.95
C LYS A 69 10.64 -7.97 9.16
N GLY A 70 10.22 -7.79 7.91
CA GLY A 70 10.63 -6.67 7.06
C GLY A 70 12.11 -6.74 6.61
N SER A 71 12.59 -5.70 5.93
CA SER A 71 13.98 -5.61 5.46
C SER A 71 14.44 -4.15 5.33
N GLY A 72 15.75 -3.92 5.20
CA GLY A 72 16.31 -2.61 4.85
C GLY A 72 17.73 -2.42 5.38
N ALA A 73 18.46 -1.47 4.80
CA ALA A 73 19.86 -1.20 5.12
C ALA A 73 20.07 -0.01 6.06
N THR A 74 19.00 0.73 6.38
CA THR A 74 19.03 1.91 7.26
C THR A 74 18.03 1.81 8.40
N LEU A 75 18.34 2.44 9.54
CA LEU A 75 17.43 2.66 10.65
C LEU A 75 17.32 4.16 10.93
N ASN A 76 16.13 4.64 11.28
CA ASN A 76 15.92 6.00 11.77
C ASN A 76 15.64 5.96 13.27
N ALA A 77 16.26 6.84 14.05
CA ALA A 77 16.01 6.98 15.47
C ALA A 77 14.94 8.04 15.72
N MET A 78 14.10 7.80 16.72
CA MET A 78 13.14 8.78 17.20
C MET A 78 13.90 10.00 17.74
N PRO A 79 13.61 11.22 17.25
CA PRO A 79 14.25 12.43 17.75
C PRO A 79 13.82 12.68 19.20
N GLY A 80 14.75 13.18 20.02
CA GLY A 80 14.49 13.52 21.41
C GLY A 80 15.62 13.12 22.34
N SER A 81 15.37 13.25 23.64
CA SER A 81 16.25 12.73 24.69
C SER A 81 15.72 11.40 25.21
N ASP A 82 16.53 10.70 26.00
CA ASP A 82 16.12 9.47 26.67
C ASP A 82 14.84 9.67 27.51
N ALA A 83 14.66 10.87 28.07
CA ALA A 83 13.45 11.24 28.82
C ALA A 83 12.18 11.22 27.96
N THR A 84 12.30 11.49 26.66
CA THR A 84 11.20 11.47 25.67
C THR A 84 11.24 10.22 24.79
N CYS A 85 11.92 9.15 25.21
CA CYS A 85 12.15 7.93 24.43
C CYS A 85 12.92 8.13 23.13
N GLY A 86 13.58 9.28 22.98
CA GLY A 86 14.52 9.54 21.91
C GLY A 86 15.71 8.58 22.01
N PHE A 87 16.35 8.35 20.87
CA PHE A 87 17.42 7.37 20.77
C PHE A 87 18.52 7.87 19.83
N ARG A 88 19.74 7.38 20.01
CA ARG A 88 20.88 7.62 19.11
C ARG A 88 21.65 6.34 18.90
N PHE A 89 22.01 6.07 17.65
CA PHE A 89 22.84 4.92 17.29
C PHE A 89 24.31 5.18 17.63
N ALA A 90 25.03 4.09 17.91
CA ALA A 90 26.48 4.10 18.05
C ALA A 90 27.10 3.13 17.03
N PRO A 91 28.15 3.52 16.27
CA PRO A 91 28.86 2.61 15.39
C PRO A 91 29.34 1.35 16.13
N GLY A 92 29.17 0.19 15.51
CA GLY A 92 29.53 -1.11 16.05
C GLY A 92 28.54 -1.71 17.04
N GLU A 93 27.50 -0.98 17.45
CA GLU A 93 26.49 -1.53 18.35
C GLU A 93 25.69 -2.64 17.66
N GLU A 94 25.29 -3.67 18.42
CA GLU A 94 24.56 -4.81 17.91
C GLU A 94 23.33 -5.06 18.78
N PHE A 95 22.15 -4.96 18.18
CA PHE A 95 20.87 -5.09 18.88
C PHE A 95 19.81 -5.74 17.98
N VAL A 96 18.72 -6.17 18.62
CA VAL A 96 17.44 -6.38 17.95
C VAL A 96 16.69 -5.05 17.95
N TYR A 97 16.35 -4.58 16.76
CA TYR A 97 15.63 -3.34 16.52
C TYR A 97 14.20 -3.63 16.06
N PHE A 98 13.23 -3.10 16.79
CA PHE A 98 11.82 -3.04 16.43
C PHE A 98 11.54 -1.63 15.91
N VAL A 99 11.09 -1.57 14.66
CA VAL A 99 10.75 -0.33 13.97
C VAL A 99 9.23 -0.17 14.01
N PHE A 100 8.79 1.00 14.47
CA PHE A 100 7.39 1.39 14.53
C PHE A 100 7.26 2.77 13.90
N ASN A 101 6.36 2.93 12.94
CA ASN A 101 6.15 4.16 12.17
C ASN A 101 7.47 4.67 11.58
N GLY A 102 8.24 3.77 10.96
CA GLY A 102 9.53 4.07 10.32
C GLY A 102 10.70 4.40 11.27
N VAL A 103 10.49 4.44 12.59
CA VAL A 103 11.51 4.84 13.57
C VAL A 103 11.77 3.80 14.67
N VAL A 104 12.98 3.85 15.23
CA VAL A 104 13.41 3.12 16.42
C VAL A 104 13.41 4.10 17.59
N ASN A 105 12.61 3.79 18.62
CA ASN A 105 12.67 4.49 19.89
C ASN A 105 13.48 3.68 20.92
N LEU A 106 13.73 4.28 22.08
CA LEU A 106 14.47 3.62 23.18
C LEU A 106 13.84 2.26 23.58
N CYS A 107 12.51 2.14 23.50
CA CYS A 107 11.78 0.92 23.85
C CYS A 107 11.74 -0.13 22.72
N GLY A 108 12.22 0.22 21.53
CA GLY A 108 12.30 -0.63 20.35
C GLY A 108 13.66 -1.31 20.21
N ARG A 109 14.57 -1.15 21.18
CA ARG A 109 15.89 -1.77 21.17
C ARG A 109 16.01 -2.83 22.27
N ALA A 110 16.54 -4.01 21.91
CA ALA A 110 16.78 -5.08 22.88
C ALA A 110 18.11 -5.79 22.60
N PRO A 111 18.89 -6.16 23.62
CA PRO A 111 20.11 -6.94 23.42
C PRO A 111 19.77 -8.27 22.69
N PRO A 112 20.64 -8.77 21.79
CA PRO A 112 20.38 -9.97 21.00
C PRO A 112 20.61 -11.25 21.82
N ARG A 113 19.87 -11.40 22.93
CA ARG A 113 19.91 -12.59 23.79
C ARG A 113 19.34 -13.79 23.03
N ALA A 114 19.98 -14.95 23.14
CA ALA A 114 19.55 -16.17 22.46
C ALA A 114 18.06 -16.50 22.68
N GLU A 115 17.56 -16.33 23.90
CA GLU A 115 16.14 -16.54 24.23
C GLU A 115 15.20 -15.62 23.43
N LEU A 116 15.54 -14.34 23.30
CA LEU A 116 14.72 -13.40 22.52
C LEU A 116 14.75 -13.79 21.03
N LEU A 117 15.92 -14.13 20.49
CA LEU A 117 16.06 -14.54 19.10
C LEU A 117 15.22 -15.81 18.82
N GLU A 118 15.29 -16.83 19.68
CA GLU A 118 14.47 -18.04 19.56
C GLU A 118 12.97 -17.73 19.61
N ARG A 119 12.54 -16.87 20.53
CA ARG A 119 11.13 -16.46 20.63
C ARG A 119 10.67 -15.67 19.41
N LEU A 120 11.54 -14.84 18.83
CA LEU A 120 11.25 -14.12 17.58
C LEU A 120 11.21 -15.06 16.37
N ARG A 121 12.10 -16.07 16.31
CA ARG A 121 12.04 -17.15 15.30
C ARG A 121 10.75 -17.95 15.39
N ALA A 122 10.27 -18.23 16.60
CA ALA A 122 8.98 -18.91 16.82
C ALA A 122 7.76 -18.04 16.45
N LEU A 123 7.88 -16.70 16.56
CA LEU A 123 6.84 -15.75 16.17
C LEU A 123 6.86 -15.38 14.70
N ARG A 124 8.02 -15.55 14.03
CA ARG A 124 8.09 -15.54 12.58
C ARG A 124 7.10 -16.58 12.12
N VAL A 125 5.97 -16.13 11.55
CA VAL A 125 5.15 -17.01 10.73
C VAL A 125 6.14 -17.55 9.72
N PRO A 126 6.43 -18.86 9.74
CA PRO A 126 7.38 -19.40 8.80
C PRO A 126 6.90 -18.97 7.42
N GLU A 127 7.75 -18.33 6.64
CA GLU A 127 7.50 -18.08 5.21
C GLU A 127 7.05 -19.39 4.53
N THR A 128 7.38 -20.53 5.14
CA THR A 128 7.01 -21.89 4.78
C THR A 128 5.60 -22.36 5.17
N LEU A 129 4.88 -21.72 6.10
CA LEU A 129 3.48 -22.05 6.43
C LEU A 129 2.46 -21.25 5.61
N ALA A 130 2.82 -20.05 5.11
CA ALA A 130 1.93 -19.27 4.25
C ALA A 130 1.78 -19.87 2.84
N CYS A 131 2.75 -20.66 2.40
CA CYS A 131 2.83 -21.27 1.07
C CYS A 131 2.89 -22.82 1.12
N GLU A 132 2.37 -23.46 2.17
CA GLU A 132 2.38 -24.93 2.24
C GLU A 132 1.61 -25.52 1.04
N GLY A 133 2.24 -26.46 0.31
CA GLY A 133 1.70 -27.00 -0.94
C GLY A 133 1.91 -26.13 -2.19
N ILE A 134 2.48 -24.93 -2.05
CA ILE A 134 2.84 -24.05 -3.19
C ILE A 134 4.35 -24.16 -3.46
N ALA A 135 4.73 -24.14 -4.74
CA ALA A 135 6.12 -24.22 -5.15
C ALA A 135 7.00 -23.19 -4.42
N ARG A 136 8.04 -23.67 -3.74
CA ARG A 136 9.04 -22.82 -3.08
C ARG A 136 10.04 -22.36 -4.12
N PRO A 137 10.16 -21.04 -4.36
CA PRO A 137 11.13 -20.56 -5.34
C PRO A 137 12.56 -20.75 -4.77
N PRO A 138 13.56 -21.01 -5.64
CA PRO A 138 14.96 -20.98 -5.22
C PRO A 138 15.33 -19.60 -4.69
N ARG A 139 16.30 -19.49 -3.77
CA ARG A 139 16.72 -18.19 -3.20
C ARG A 139 16.91 -17.13 -4.32
N PRO A 140 16.38 -15.90 -4.16
CA PRO A 140 16.55 -14.86 -5.16
C PRO A 140 18.05 -14.61 -5.41
N PRO A 141 18.45 -14.32 -6.65
CA PRO A 141 19.83 -13.93 -6.94
C PRO A 141 20.22 -12.70 -6.11
N GLY A 142 21.49 -12.63 -5.70
CA GLY A 142 22.03 -11.45 -5.01
C GLY A 142 21.86 -10.23 -5.91
N LEU A 143 20.98 -9.31 -5.53
CA LEU A 143 20.64 -8.16 -6.36
C LEU A 143 21.78 -7.14 -6.35
N ALA A 144 22.41 -6.92 -7.51
CA ALA A 144 23.19 -5.73 -7.71
C ALA A 144 22.24 -4.52 -7.77
N ARG A 145 22.56 -3.43 -7.07
CA ARG A 145 21.86 -2.15 -7.25
C ARG A 145 22.00 -1.76 -8.73
N SER A 146 20.90 -1.71 -9.47
CA SER A 146 20.92 -1.22 -10.84
C SER A 146 21.36 0.24 -10.82
N THR A 147 22.44 0.55 -11.54
CA THR A 147 22.77 1.91 -11.97
C THR A 147 22.04 2.13 -13.28
N GLU A 148 20.81 2.61 -13.25
CA GLU A 148 20.10 2.92 -14.48
C GLU A 148 19.45 4.30 -14.39
N GLU A 149 19.49 4.98 -15.54
CA GLU A 149 19.19 6.39 -15.74
C GLU A 149 17.79 6.77 -15.26
N ASP A 150 17.63 8.06 -15.00
CA ASP A 150 16.38 8.74 -14.66
C ASP A 150 15.42 8.69 -15.87
N VAL A 151 14.90 7.50 -16.18
CA VAL A 151 13.88 7.29 -17.21
C VAL A 151 12.63 8.00 -16.72
N ARG A 152 12.13 8.94 -17.53
CA ARG A 152 10.91 9.69 -17.19
C ARG A 152 9.79 8.73 -16.82
N TYR A 153 9.27 8.94 -15.62
CA TYR A 153 8.11 8.23 -15.10
C TYR A 153 6.85 8.60 -15.89
N GLU A 154 6.38 7.69 -16.74
CA GLU A 154 5.08 7.77 -17.41
C GLU A 154 4.32 6.44 -17.23
N PRO A 155 3.62 6.23 -16.09
CA PRO A 155 2.82 5.03 -15.90
C PRO A 155 1.64 4.99 -16.89
N LEU A 156 1.12 3.80 -17.16
CA LEU A 156 -0.07 3.66 -17.98
C LEU A 156 -1.24 4.39 -17.34
N ARG A 157 -1.99 5.10 -18.18
CA ARG A 157 -3.26 5.72 -17.80
C ARG A 157 -4.36 4.72 -18.02
N GLY A 158 -5.15 4.42 -16.99
CA GLY A 158 -6.27 3.48 -17.11
C GLY A 158 -7.35 3.88 -18.12
N TYR A 159 -7.31 5.10 -18.66
CA TYR A 159 -8.21 5.59 -19.72
C TYR A 159 -7.97 4.97 -21.10
N GLU A 160 -6.84 4.33 -21.37
CA GLU A 160 -6.57 3.71 -22.67
C GLU A 160 -7.55 2.57 -22.96
N ALA A 161 -8.55 2.77 -23.82
CA ALA A 161 -9.67 1.82 -24.00
C ALA A 161 -9.26 0.39 -24.39
N GLU A 162 -8.15 0.24 -25.12
CA GLU A 162 -7.63 -1.05 -25.59
C GLU A 162 -6.83 -1.81 -24.53
N LEU A 163 -6.44 -1.15 -23.43
CA LEU A 163 -5.64 -1.78 -22.38
C LEU A 163 -6.46 -2.84 -21.63
N ALA A 164 -5.99 -4.08 -21.63
CA ALA A 164 -6.54 -5.12 -20.77
C ALA A 164 -6.13 -4.86 -19.31
N LEU A 165 -7.12 -4.55 -18.47
CA LEU A 165 -6.96 -4.30 -17.03
C LEU A 165 -7.27 -5.55 -16.20
N GLY A 166 -7.91 -6.56 -16.79
CA GLY A 166 -8.13 -7.85 -16.12
C GLY A 166 -9.05 -7.78 -14.91
N THR A 167 -8.65 -8.45 -13.83
CA THR A 167 -9.50 -8.68 -12.65
C THR A 167 -9.18 -7.77 -11.47
N GLY A 168 -7.97 -7.25 -11.39
CA GLY A 168 -7.54 -6.38 -10.29
C GLY A 168 -6.08 -5.95 -10.46
N HIS A 169 -5.45 -5.65 -9.33
CA HIS A 169 -4.10 -5.13 -9.30
C HIS A 169 -3.33 -5.59 -8.06
N VAL A 170 -2.00 -5.54 -8.16
CA VAL A 170 -1.08 -5.77 -7.04
C VAL A 170 -0.44 -4.44 -6.66
N ARG A 171 -0.45 -4.14 -5.36
CA ARG A 171 0.13 -2.95 -4.75
C ARG A 171 0.78 -3.27 -3.41
N PRO A 172 1.60 -2.37 -2.86
CA PRO A 172 2.04 -2.46 -1.48
C PRO A 172 0.86 -2.58 -0.52
N ALA A 173 1.04 -3.44 0.49
CA ALA A 173 0.05 -3.68 1.52
C ALA A 173 -0.05 -2.50 2.50
N ASN A 174 1.08 -1.82 2.75
CA ASN A 174 1.18 -0.67 3.63
C ASN A 174 1.30 0.62 2.82
N GLU A 175 0.82 1.74 3.38
CA GLU A 175 0.85 3.04 2.70
C GLU A 175 2.25 3.63 2.60
N GLU A 176 3.06 3.46 3.64
CA GLU A 176 4.48 3.87 3.70
C GLU A 176 5.34 3.21 2.62
N ASP A 177 4.88 2.08 2.08
CA ASP A 177 5.59 1.35 1.04
C ASP A 177 5.17 1.77 -0.37
N ARG A 178 4.22 2.70 -0.55
CA ARG A 178 3.68 3.07 -1.88
C ARG A 178 4.72 3.72 -2.78
N ASP A 179 5.65 4.48 -2.23
CA ASP A 179 6.62 5.22 -3.01
C ASP A 179 7.74 4.30 -3.51
N ASP A 180 8.02 4.38 -4.81
CA ASP A 180 9.12 3.69 -5.49
C ASP A 180 9.22 2.18 -5.19
N TRP A 181 8.09 1.54 -4.88
CA TRP A 181 8.05 0.16 -4.38
C TRP A 181 8.58 -0.86 -5.39
N ILE A 182 8.38 -0.58 -6.68
CA ILE A 182 8.92 -1.37 -7.80
C ILE A 182 10.45 -1.41 -7.77
N ARG A 183 11.12 -0.35 -7.30
CA ARG A 183 12.59 -0.31 -7.15
C ARG A 183 13.11 -1.15 -5.99
N ARG A 184 12.22 -1.66 -5.15
CA ARG A 184 12.53 -2.54 -4.02
C ARG A 184 11.98 -3.96 -4.22
N LEU A 185 11.24 -4.17 -5.31
CA LEU A 185 10.48 -5.38 -5.56
C LEU A 185 11.38 -6.60 -5.66
N VAL A 186 11.09 -7.62 -4.85
CA VAL A 186 11.62 -8.98 -5.01
C VAL A 186 10.45 -9.95 -4.98
N LEU A 187 10.07 -10.47 -6.15
CA LEU A 187 8.89 -11.34 -6.29
C LEU A 187 9.13 -12.49 -7.26
N PRO A 188 8.91 -13.76 -6.86
CA PRO A 188 9.02 -14.88 -7.77
C PRO A 188 7.83 -14.91 -8.73
N VAL A 189 8.10 -15.15 -10.01
CA VAL A 189 7.08 -15.32 -11.04
C VAL A 189 7.27 -16.68 -11.69
N PHE A 190 6.19 -17.42 -11.87
CA PHE A 190 6.15 -18.79 -12.34
C PHE A 190 5.55 -18.87 -13.76
N VAL A 191 5.94 -19.91 -14.50
CA VAL A 191 5.39 -20.14 -15.86
C VAL A 191 3.91 -20.52 -15.78
N SER A 192 3.55 -21.32 -14.79
CA SER A 192 2.19 -21.75 -14.46
C SER A 192 2.11 -22.08 -12.96
N PRO A 193 0.91 -22.27 -12.39
CA PRO A 193 0.74 -22.65 -10.98
C PRO A 193 1.49 -23.92 -10.55
N GLU A 194 1.58 -24.91 -11.45
CA GLU A 194 2.33 -26.17 -11.23
C GLU A 194 3.72 -26.14 -11.87
N GLY A 195 4.08 -25.01 -12.50
CA GLY A 195 5.29 -24.85 -13.28
C GLY A 195 6.49 -24.41 -12.45
N GLY A 196 7.65 -24.44 -13.09
CA GLY A 196 8.86 -23.89 -12.50
C GLY A 196 8.83 -22.36 -12.40
N LEU A 197 9.78 -21.83 -11.62
CA LEU A 197 10.11 -20.41 -11.61
C LEU A 197 10.43 -19.96 -13.04
N LYS A 198 9.74 -18.93 -13.52
CA LYS A 198 10.03 -18.23 -14.77
C LYS A 198 11.17 -17.24 -14.57
N LEU A 199 11.03 -16.37 -13.58
CA LEU A 199 12.00 -15.34 -13.22
C LEU A 199 11.74 -14.79 -11.82
N TRP A 200 12.68 -14.01 -11.34
CA TRP A 200 12.48 -13.11 -10.21
C TRP A 200 12.24 -11.71 -10.75
N LEU A 201 11.09 -11.11 -10.39
CA LEU A 201 10.95 -9.66 -10.52
C LEU A 201 11.82 -9.02 -9.45
N ALA A 202 12.80 -8.27 -9.92
CA ALA A 202 13.81 -7.54 -9.20
C ALA A 202 13.74 -6.05 -9.57
N PRO A 203 14.40 -5.16 -8.82
CA PRO A 203 14.55 -3.76 -9.23
C PRO A 203 15.07 -3.66 -10.67
N GLY A 204 14.41 -2.85 -11.50
CA GLY A 204 14.74 -2.67 -12.93
C GLY A 204 14.15 -3.73 -13.89
N SER A 205 13.56 -4.81 -13.38
CA SER A 205 12.99 -5.87 -14.24
C SER A 205 11.54 -5.64 -14.69
N VAL A 206 10.87 -4.65 -14.09
CA VAL A 206 9.48 -4.28 -14.40
C VAL A 206 9.51 -3.06 -15.29
N SER A 207 8.92 -3.15 -16.48
CA SER A 207 8.86 -1.98 -17.37
C SER A 207 7.89 -0.92 -16.82
N PRO A 208 8.15 0.38 -17.03
CA PRO A 208 7.21 1.45 -16.67
C PRO A 208 5.80 1.22 -17.24
N GLU A 209 5.72 0.69 -18.46
CA GLU A 209 4.48 0.35 -19.19
C GLU A 209 3.76 -0.87 -18.61
N ALA A 210 4.33 -1.57 -17.63
CA ALA A 210 3.63 -2.60 -16.87
C ALA A 210 2.79 -2.01 -15.72
N GLN A 211 3.09 -0.77 -15.31
CA GLN A 211 2.49 -0.11 -14.16
C GLN A 211 1.27 0.70 -14.57
N ILE A 212 0.27 0.75 -13.69
CA ILE A 212 -0.92 1.59 -13.84
C ILE A 212 -1.10 2.49 -12.63
N GLU A 213 -1.43 3.76 -12.90
CA GLU A 213 -1.72 4.73 -11.85
C GLU A 213 -3.08 4.42 -11.19
N THR A 214 -3.08 4.20 -9.88
CA THR A 214 -4.26 3.80 -9.06
C THR A 214 -4.55 4.78 -7.93
N GLY A 215 -3.94 5.95 -7.97
CA GLY A 215 -4.11 7.03 -7.00
C GLY A 215 -3.08 8.12 -7.27
N TYR A 216 -3.14 9.21 -6.53
CA TYR A 216 -2.14 10.27 -6.63
C TYR A 216 -0.74 9.67 -6.37
N GLU A 217 0.11 9.71 -7.41
CA GLU A 217 1.48 9.18 -7.39
C GLU A 217 1.60 7.70 -6.98
N THR A 218 0.50 6.95 -7.02
CA THR A 218 0.46 5.54 -6.59
C THR A 218 0.32 4.62 -7.80
N THR A 219 1.31 3.74 -8.02
CA THR A 219 1.23 2.72 -9.08
C THR A 219 0.93 1.33 -8.54
N SER A 220 0.30 0.52 -9.40
CA SER A 220 0.06 -0.89 -9.19
C SER A 220 0.48 -1.70 -10.42
N LEU A 221 0.66 -3.01 -10.26
CA LEU A 221 0.79 -3.96 -11.37
C LEU A 221 -0.56 -4.58 -11.70
N ILE A 222 -0.81 -4.86 -12.98
CA ILE A 222 -2.09 -5.37 -13.45
C ILE A 222 -2.18 -6.89 -13.27
N VAL A 223 -3.29 -7.35 -12.71
CA VAL A 223 -3.64 -8.77 -12.59
C VAL A 223 -4.70 -9.13 -13.61
N LEU A 224 -4.27 -9.85 -14.65
CA LEU A 224 -5.12 -10.26 -15.77
C LEU A 224 -6.15 -11.32 -15.34
N GLN A 225 -5.76 -12.22 -14.44
CA GLN A 225 -6.61 -13.29 -13.93
C GLN A 225 -6.32 -13.57 -12.46
N ALA A 226 -7.36 -13.84 -11.67
CA ALA A 226 -7.26 -14.31 -10.30
C ALA A 226 -8.03 -15.62 -10.14
N ARG A 227 -7.40 -16.63 -9.52
CA ARG A 227 -8.00 -17.93 -9.21
C ARG A 227 -8.41 -18.00 -7.75
N ALA A 228 -9.39 -18.84 -7.45
CA ALA A 228 -9.90 -19.04 -6.08
C ALA A 228 -8.87 -19.66 -5.14
N ASP A 229 -7.88 -20.37 -5.68
CA ASP A 229 -6.78 -20.98 -4.92
C ASP A 229 -5.65 -20.00 -4.60
N GLY A 230 -5.73 -18.73 -5.02
CA GLY A 230 -4.75 -17.70 -4.70
C GLY A 230 -3.71 -17.41 -5.78
N TRP A 231 -3.75 -18.13 -6.90
CA TRP A 231 -2.89 -17.86 -8.06
C TRP A 231 -3.39 -16.69 -8.90
N LEU A 232 -2.46 -15.81 -9.26
CA LEU A 232 -2.70 -14.56 -9.98
C LEU A 232 -1.82 -14.52 -11.24
N LEU A 233 -2.42 -14.23 -12.39
CA LEU A 233 -1.67 -13.95 -13.62
C LEU A 233 -1.33 -12.46 -13.67
N LEU A 234 -0.08 -12.14 -13.36
CA LEU A 234 0.46 -10.79 -13.29
C LEU A 234 1.04 -10.38 -14.64
N ARG A 235 0.79 -9.15 -15.08
CA ARG A 235 1.53 -8.51 -16.18
C ARG A 235 2.66 -7.67 -15.59
N TYR A 236 3.88 -7.87 -16.09
CA TYR A 236 5.08 -7.20 -15.60
C TYR A 236 5.95 -6.56 -16.69
N GLY A 237 5.54 -6.64 -17.95
CA GLY A 237 6.12 -5.87 -19.05
C GLY A 237 5.06 -5.21 -19.93
N ASP A 238 5.52 -4.70 -21.08
CA ASP A 238 4.73 -3.92 -22.03
C ASP A 238 3.46 -4.69 -22.51
N PRO A 239 2.32 -3.99 -22.70
CA PRO A 239 1.07 -4.60 -23.16
C PRO A 239 1.19 -5.41 -24.47
N GLN A 240 2.09 -5.05 -25.38
CA GLN A 240 2.38 -5.73 -26.64
C GLN A 240 3.36 -6.89 -26.46
N ALA A 241 4.32 -6.78 -25.53
CA ALA A 241 5.32 -7.82 -25.24
C ALA A 241 4.73 -9.07 -24.56
N ARG A 242 3.52 -8.97 -23.99
CA ARG A 242 2.79 -10.07 -23.32
C ARG A 242 3.60 -10.73 -22.19
N ASP A 243 4.44 -9.94 -21.53
CA ASP A 243 5.21 -10.38 -20.39
C ASP A 243 4.30 -10.58 -19.17
N VAL A 244 3.83 -11.83 -19.06
CA VAL A 244 2.93 -12.29 -18.01
C VAL A 244 3.49 -13.52 -17.32
N GLY A 245 3.10 -13.70 -16.06
CA GLY A 245 3.44 -14.90 -15.31
C GLY A 245 2.64 -15.02 -14.03
N TRP A 246 2.70 -16.20 -13.43
CA TRP A 246 1.89 -16.55 -12.29
C TRP A 246 2.60 -16.21 -10.99
N VAL A 247 1.87 -15.63 -10.04
CA VAL A 247 2.32 -15.40 -8.67
C VAL A 247 1.23 -15.87 -7.71
N HIS A 248 1.62 -16.46 -6.58
CA HIS A 248 0.65 -16.84 -5.55
C HIS A 248 0.51 -15.72 -4.52
N SER A 249 -0.70 -15.53 -3.97
CA SER A 249 -0.98 -14.56 -2.91
C SER A 249 -0.06 -14.70 -1.69
N CYS A 250 0.39 -15.92 -1.40
CA CYS A 250 1.37 -16.16 -0.34
C CYS A 250 2.75 -15.55 -0.66
N HIS A 251 3.19 -15.59 -1.92
CA HIS A 251 4.44 -14.96 -2.34
C HIS A 251 4.36 -13.45 -2.30
N LEU A 252 3.17 -12.87 -2.59
CA LEU A 252 2.92 -11.44 -2.40
C LEU A 252 3.06 -11.04 -0.92
N ALA A 253 2.52 -11.86 -0.01
CA ALA A 253 2.57 -11.61 1.43
C ALA A 253 3.98 -11.69 2.02
N THR A 254 4.90 -12.42 1.36
CA THR A 254 6.32 -12.54 1.73
C THR A 254 7.25 -11.72 0.85
N ALA A 255 6.72 -10.98 -0.12
CA ALA A 255 7.52 -10.12 -0.99
C ALA A 255 8.10 -8.94 -0.21
N THR A 256 9.14 -8.34 -0.78
CA THR A 256 9.70 -7.07 -0.31
C THR A 256 9.45 -6.01 -1.38
N PRO A 257 8.76 -4.89 -1.07
CA PRO A 257 7.90 -4.71 0.11
C PRO A 257 6.73 -5.70 0.08
N ARG A 258 6.00 -5.83 1.21
CA ARG A 258 4.85 -6.73 1.28
C ARG A 258 3.77 -6.24 0.32
N LEU A 259 3.28 -7.15 -0.52
CA LEU A 259 2.27 -6.84 -1.52
C LEU A 259 0.92 -7.47 -1.19
N GLN A 260 -0.13 -6.90 -1.77
CA GLN A 260 -1.46 -7.46 -1.74
C GLN A 260 -2.15 -7.32 -3.10
N TYR A 261 -3.02 -8.28 -3.39
CA TYR A 261 -3.95 -8.21 -4.51
C TYR A 261 -5.24 -7.52 -4.08
N GLU A 262 -5.73 -6.62 -4.91
CA GLU A 262 -7.05 -6.01 -4.76
C GLU A 262 -7.85 -6.12 -6.07
N PRO A 263 -9.12 -6.55 -6.02
CA PRO A 263 -10.00 -6.50 -7.17
C PRO A 263 -10.37 -5.05 -7.49
N TRP A 264 -10.56 -4.73 -8.77
CA TRP A 264 -10.93 -3.37 -9.20
C TRP A 264 -12.20 -2.84 -8.54
N GLU A 265 -13.14 -3.74 -8.25
CA GLU A 265 -14.39 -3.42 -7.56
C GLU A 265 -14.15 -2.79 -6.18
N LYS A 266 -13.14 -3.29 -5.44
CA LYS A 266 -12.77 -2.74 -4.13
C LYS A 266 -12.21 -1.33 -4.27
N LEU A 267 -11.35 -1.09 -5.27
CA LEU A 267 -10.78 0.23 -5.55
C LEU A 267 -11.88 1.24 -5.91
N PHE A 268 -12.74 0.90 -6.89
CA PHE A 268 -13.79 1.81 -7.36
C PHE A 268 -14.94 2.02 -6.38
N ALA A 269 -15.13 1.11 -5.42
CA ALA A 269 -16.09 1.33 -4.34
C ALA A 269 -15.59 2.29 -3.26
N SER A 270 -14.31 2.68 -3.26
CA SER A 270 -13.76 3.65 -2.32
C SER A 270 -14.38 5.03 -2.56
N SER A 271 -14.75 5.72 -1.48
CA SER A 271 -15.27 7.09 -1.54
C SER A 271 -14.27 8.11 -2.10
N GLU A 272 -12.98 7.79 -2.07
CA GLU A 272 -11.90 8.59 -2.65
C GLU A 272 -11.86 8.49 -4.18
N ILE A 273 -12.46 7.45 -4.75
CA ILE A 273 -12.37 7.09 -6.17
C ILE A 273 -13.70 7.40 -6.85
N SER A 274 -14.01 8.70 -6.94
CA SER A 274 -15.22 9.20 -7.59
C SER A 274 -14.99 10.60 -8.17
N PRO A 275 -15.57 10.92 -9.33
CA PRO A 275 -16.44 10.08 -10.16
C PRO A 275 -15.66 9.15 -11.11
N LEU A 276 -16.38 8.16 -11.61
CA LEU A 276 -15.96 7.28 -12.68
C LEU A 276 -16.46 7.79 -14.04
N PHE A 277 -15.72 7.45 -15.08
CA PHE A 277 -15.98 7.79 -16.48
C PHE A 277 -15.73 6.56 -17.34
N PHE A 278 -16.46 6.40 -18.44
CA PHE A 278 -16.14 5.37 -19.42
C PHE A 278 -14.80 5.67 -20.09
N ARG A 279 -14.02 4.61 -20.32
CA ARG A 279 -12.73 4.66 -21.04
C ARG A 279 -12.92 4.86 -22.55
N ALA A 280 -14.09 4.49 -23.07
CA ALA A 280 -14.43 4.63 -24.49
C ALA A 280 -15.23 5.92 -24.74
N TRP A 281 -14.94 6.59 -25.84
CA TRP A 281 -15.59 7.84 -26.26
C TRP A 281 -16.80 7.54 -27.14
N VAL A 282 -17.72 6.73 -26.63
CA VAL A 282 -18.95 6.34 -27.33
C VAL A 282 -20.16 6.49 -26.40
N PRO A 283 -21.37 6.69 -26.92
CA PRO A 283 -22.55 6.77 -26.07
C PRO A 283 -22.80 5.46 -25.31
N HIS A 284 -23.13 5.57 -24.03
CA HIS A 284 -23.47 4.43 -23.18
C HIS A 284 -24.93 4.53 -22.70
N VAL A 285 -25.44 3.45 -22.13
CA VAL A 285 -26.82 3.38 -21.64
C VAL A 285 -26.85 3.07 -20.15
N LEU A 286 -27.75 3.75 -19.44
CA LEU A 286 -28.11 3.46 -18.07
C LEU A 286 -29.37 2.60 -18.06
N ARG A 287 -29.36 1.50 -17.30
CA ARG A 287 -30.45 0.52 -17.28
C ARG A 287 -31.14 0.46 -15.92
N GLU A 288 -32.37 0.01 -15.93
CA GLU A 288 -33.18 -0.11 -14.69
C GLU A 288 -32.66 -1.20 -13.74
N SER A 289 -32.10 -2.29 -14.28
CA SER A 289 -31.55 -3.41 -13.50
C SER A 289 -30.24 -3.94 -14.10
N ALA A 290 -29.53 -4.78 -13.33
CA ALA A 290 -28.25 -5.40 -13.68
C ALA A 290 -28.38 -6.49 -14.77
N SER A 291 -28.93 -6.13 -15.93
CA SER A 291 -29.15 -7.05 -17.06
C SER A 291 -29.04 -6.33 -18.39
N ALA A 292 -28.51 -7.01 -19.40
CA ALA A 292 -28.41 -6.50 -20.76
C ALA A 292 -29.79 -6.34 -21.44
N SER A 293 -30.80 -7.09 -20.98
CA SER A 293 -32.18 -7.01 -21.45
C SER A 293 -33.03 -5.99 -20.68
N ALA A 294 -32.52 -5.40 -19.60
CA ALA A 294 -33.27 -4.44 -18.80
C ALA A 294 -33.58 -3.16 -19.59
N PRO A 295 -34.74 -2.52 -19.36
CA PRO A 295 -35.08 -1.24 -20.00
C PRO A 295 -33.97 -0.19 -19.84
N VAL A 296 -33.76 0.60 -20.90
CA VAL A 296 -32.87 1.76 -20.87
C VAL A 296 -33.64 2.94 -20.30
N ILE A 297 -33.10 3.55 -19.24
CA ILE A 297 -33.73 4.67 -18.53
C ILE A 297 -33.06 6.02 -18.83
N ALA A 298 -31.79 6.01 -19.26
CA ALA A 298 -31.09 7.21 -19.72
C ALA A 298 -29.96 6.85 -20.70
N ARG A 299 -29.54 7.82 -21.51
CA ARG A 299 -28.32 7.74 -22.32
C ARG A 299 -27.23 8.58 -21.67
N ILE A 300 -26.02 8.03 -21.61
CA ILE A 300 -24.83 8.70 -21.10
C ILE A 300 -24.05 9.23 -22.32
N PRO A 301 -23.70 10.52 -22.36
CA PRO A 301 -22.93 11.11 -23.46
C PRO A 301 -21.60 10.39 -23.69
N ALA A 302 -21.11 10.45 -24.93
CA ALA A 302 -19.79 9.90 -25.29
C ALA A 302 -18.63 10.69 -24.67
N ASP A 303 -18.79 12.00 -24.52
CA ASP A 303 -17.79 12.92 -24.01
C ASP A 303 -17.71 12.85 -22.48
N PRO A 304 -16.60 12.35 -21.89
CA PRO A 304 -16.46 12.20 -20.43
C PRO A 304 -16.49 13.55 -19.69
N ASN A 305 -16.26 14.68 -20.37
CA ASN A 305 -16.37 15.99 -19.73
C ASN A 305 -17.83 16.39 -19.46
N ARG A 306 -18.81 15.67 -20.03
CA ARG A 306 -20.24 16.00 -19.93
C ARG A 306 -20.98 15.21 -18.87
N TYR A 307 -20.33 14.31 -18.14
CA TYR A 307 -21.01 13.55 -17.09
C TYR A 307 -20.05 13.11 -16.00
N GLY A 308 -20.57 12.75 -14.84
CA GLY A 308 -19.82 12.05 -13.79
C GLY A 308 -20.64 10.91 -13.23
N MET A 309 -20.02 9.76 -12.94
CA MET A 309 -20.70 8.61 -12.35
C MET A 309 -20.18 8.34 -10.94
N GLN A 310 -21.04 8.49 -9.94
CA GLN A 310 -20.74 8.05 -8.59
C GLN A 310 -21.16 6.58 -8.44
N PRO A 311 -20.24 5.65 -8.13
CA PRO A 311 -20.59 4.27 -7.86
C PRO A 311 -21.41 4.16 -6.57
N LEU A 312 -22.45 3.34 -6.60
CA LEU A 312 -23.35 3.08 -5.47
C LEU A 312 -23.28 1.62 -5.02
N GLU A 313 -23.22 0.70 -5.97
CA GLU A 313 -23.23 -0.74 -5.72
C GLU A 313 -22.59 -1.49 -6.89
N PHE A 314 -21.97 -2.63 -6.64
CA PHE A 314 -21.46 -3.54 -7.66
C PHE A 314 -22.10 -4.92 -7.54
N ARG A 315 -22.41 -5.54 -8.69
CA ARG A 315 -22.95 -6.90 -8.83
C ARG A 315 -22.38 -7.57 -10.08
N GLY A 316 -21.28 -8.29 -9.91
CA GLY A 316 -20.60 -8.96 -11.02
C GLY A 316 -20.16 -7.96 -12.09
N ASP A 317 -20.63 -8.12 -13.32
CA ASP A 317 -20.28 -7.22 -14.44
C ASP A 317 -21.01 -5.85 -14.41
N TRP A 318 -21.91 -5.64 -13.45
CA TRP A 318 -22.79 -4.48 -13.37
C TRP A 318 -22.49 -3.61 -12.15
N ALA A 319 -22.55 -2.29 -12.36
CA ALA A 319 -22.42 -1.30 -11.30
C ALA A 319 -23.66 -0.42 -11.30
N ARG A 320 -24.30 -0.26 -10.14
CA ARG A 320 -25.30 0.76 -9.93
C ARG A 320 -24.56 2.08 -9.69
N VAL A 321 -24.94 3.10 -10.43
CA VAL A 321 -24.29 4.41 -10.40
C VAL A 321 -25.34 5.51 -10.32
N ARG A 322 -24.95 6.63 -9.72
CA ARG A 322 -25.63 7.92 -9.86
C ARG A 322 -24.89 8.74 -10.90
N VAL A 323 -25.55 9.02 -12.02
CA VAL A 323 -25.01 9.80 -13.13
C VAL A 323 -25.50 11.24 -13.03
N SER A 324 -24.58 12.20 -13.07
CA SER A 324 -24.88 13.63 -13.24
C SER A 324 -24.52 14.09 -14.65
N VAL A 325 -25.40 14.88 -15.27
CA VAL A 325 -25.18 15.52 -16.58
C VAL A 325 -25.62 16.99 -16.49
N PRO A 326 -24.71 17.98 -16.58
CA PRO A 326 -23.26 17.85 -16.74
C PRO A 326 -22.55 17.30 -15.49
N SER A 327 -21.25 16.98 -15.62
CA SER A 327 -20.41 16.57 -14.48
C SER A 327 -20.34 17.67 -13.43
N ARG A 328 -20.24 17.28 -12.14
CA ARG A 328 -20.11 18.19 -10.99
C ARG A 328 -18.73 18.12 -10.32
N TYR A 329 -17.77 17.43 -10.94
CA TYR A 329 -16.52 17.06 -10.28
C TYR A 329 -15.46 18.17 -10.24
N CYS A 330 -15.34 18.95 -11.32
CA CYS A 330 -14.36 20.04 -11.41
C CYS A 330 -15.01 21.44 -11.46
N ALA A 331 -16.33 21.54 -11.31
CA ALA A 331 -17.06 22.78 -11.52
C ALA A 331 -18.26 22.86 -10.58
N ASP A 332 -18.66 24.09 -10.25
CA ASP A 332 -19.90 24.34 -9.53
C ASP A 332 -21.08 23.68 -10.25
N PRO A 333 -22.02 23.07 -9.51
CA PRO A 333 -23.18 22.43 -10.11
C PRO A 333 -23.97 23.45 -10.92
N GLN A 334 -24.02 23.25 -12.24
CA GLN A 334 -24.77 24.15 -13.12
C GLN A 334 -26.29 23.95 -12.92
N PRO A 335 -27.09 25.04 -12.95
CA PRO A 335 -28.55 24.95 -12.95
C PRO A 335 -29.04 24.03 -14.08
N GLY A 336 -29.98 23.13 -13.77
CA GLY A 336 -30.53 22.19 -14.75
C GLY A 336 -29.79 20.85 -14.87
N SER A 337 -28.86 20.55 -13.97
CA SER A 337 -28.20 19.24 -13.89
C SER A 337 -29.23 18.11 -13.74
N ALA A 338 -29.28 17.19 -14.71
CA ALA A 338 -30.06 15.96 -14.60
C ALA A 338 -29.29 14.92 -13.77
N VAL A 339 -29.98 14.26 -12.84
CA VAL A 339 -29.43 13.17 -12.04
C VAL A 339 -30.26 11.91 -12.30
N HIS A 340 -29.59 10.85 -12.71
CA HIS A 340 -30.20 9.54 -12.96
C HIS A 340 -29.49 8.47 -12.14
N GLU A 341 -30.24 7.52 -11.59
CA GLU A 341 -29.67 6.33 -10.96
C GLU A 341 -30.04 5.08 -11.75
N GLY A 342 -29.08 4.19 -11.94
CA GLY A 342 -29.32 2.92 -12.62
C GLY A 342 -28.05 2.11 -12.80
N TRP A 343 -28.12 1.10 -13.63
CA TRP A 343 -27.06 0.12 -13.82
C TRP A 343 -26.32 0.33 -15.13
N ILE A 344 -25.00 0.27 -15.04
CA ILE A 344 -24.09 0.22 -16.19
C ILE A 344 -23.34 -1.10 -16.18
N ARG A 345 -22.93 -1.56 -17.37
CA ARG A 345 -21.93 -2.63 -17.45
C ARG A 345 -20.56 -2.01 -17.27
N TRP A 346 -19.98 -2.17 -16.10
CA TRP A 346 -18.72 -1.51 -15.73
C TRP A 346 -17.49 -2.34 -16.08
N ARG A 347 -17.64 -3.64 -16.41
CA ARG A 347 -16.52 -4.52 -16.80
C ARG A 347 -16.93 -5.59 -17.80
N SER A 348 -15.92 -6.21 -18.39
CA SER A 348 -16.01 -7.44 -19.19
C SER A 348 -14.98 -8.47 -18.72
N ARG A 349 -15.14 -9.73 -19.14
CA ARG A 349 -14.17 -10.78 -18.84
C ARG A 349 -12.87 -10.58 -19.61
N GLU A 350 -12.95 -10.05 -20.81
CA GLU A 350 -11.84 -9.92 -21.74
C GLU A 350 -10.94 -8.73 -21.42
N ARG A 351 -11.53 -7.58 -21.04
CA ARG A 351 -10.77 -6.34 -20.82
C ARG A 351 -10.68 -5.92 -19.36
N GLY A 352 -11.52 -6.45 -18.48
CA GLY A 352 -11.69 -5.89 -17.14
C GLY A 352 -12.57 -4.63 -17.15
N PRO A 353 -12.31 -3.63 -16.29
CA PRO A 353 -13.12 -2.43 -16.20
C PRO A 353 -13.25 -1.63 -17.49
N TRP A 354 -14.44 -1.17 -17.83
CA TRP A 354 -14.74 -0.18 -18.86
C TRP A 354 -14.74 1.25 -18.34
N VAL A 355 -14.64 1.41 -17.03
CA VAL A 355 -14.66 2.70 -16.34
C VAL A 355 -13.30 2.97 -15.70
N TRP A 356 -12.97 4.26 -15.56
CA TRP A 356 -11.78 4.76 -14.87
C TRP A 356 -12.06 6.11 -14.22
N TYR A 357 -11.07 6.70 -13.55
CA TYR A 357 -11.16 7.98 -12.86
C TYR A 357 -9.88 8.80 -13.04
N TYR A 358 -9.97 10.11 -12.78
CA TYR A 358 -8.81 10.99 -12.77
C TYR A 358 -8.06 10.82 -11.45
N THR A 359 -6.89 10.19 -11.51
CA THR A 359 -6.05 9.86 -10.34
C THR A 359 -5.45 11.09 -9.65
N ARG A 360 -5.38 12.23 -10.35
CA ARG A 360 -4.84 13.49 -9.85
C ARG A 360 -5.90 14.52 -9.48
N GLY A 361 -7.17 14.10 -9.46
CA GLY A 361 -8.29 15.00 -9.24
C GLY A 361 -8.50 16.03 -10.35
N CYS A 362 -9.36 16.98 -10.04
CA CYS A 362 -9.33 18.33 -10.58
C CYS A 362 -8.66 19.22 -9.51
#